data_AF-A0A806JZC6-F1
#
_entry.id   AF-A0A806JZC6-F1
#
_cell.length_a   1.000
_cell.length_b   1.000
_cell.length_c   1.000
_cell.angle_alpha   90.00
_cell.angle_beta   90.00
_cell.angle_gamma   90.00
#
_symmetry.space_group_name_H-M   'P 1'
#
loop_
_entity.id
_entity.type
_entity.pdbx_description
1 polymer ?
#
loop_
_entity_poly.entity_id
_entity_poly.type
_entity_poly.pdbx_seq_one_letter_code
_entity_poly.pdbx_strand_id
1 'polypeptide(L)'
;MGGTIIGKAIRKHCFVVSGKKGMVIKMYLFCMKCGNKLVEGEGFCRKCGYVLEPPEQPPQGYAAPPPVPPEQPQGYAAPPPVPPTPEQPQGYAAPPPVPPTPEQPPQDYYAPPPPPPPPQTQPPTFGGAAQATPKPQKKLVIGLAIAAAVFLAVSVVLAVILLTSGNADVSLTAEELLELGEECLSNSEYDQAVAYFKKLIVTDPSEPKGYLGLADAYLGLGNDLKAEAALLEGLGELPGNATIKARYESMSASNTPTPPPPVDTPPPVDPTPPDTEPPDTEPPAPAVMRVGISMPTKSLQRWNQDGAYMKLMFEEQGYVVDLQYGGENEAPVQVSQIQNMITGGCDVLVIAAIESGSLGVVLQEAADKGIKVIAYDRLIMDTPNVDYYATFDNTKVGTLQGEYIETQLNLKDGGGPYNIEFFTGDPYDNIINFFYGGAMEVLQPYLDSGVLVCPSGQTDIVQVATVNWDLVYAQVRMENLIYTYGYSPTGVKLDAVMCSNDSTAQGVTQALLNAGYTAENFPIITGQDCDLVSVKNIIAGTQSMSVFKDTRILAAQVVAMVDAILNDRTVPVNDTWNYNNNVKNIPSYLCEPVLGDANNYATLLIDSGYYTEDQIYG
;
A
#
# COMPACT_ATOMS: atom_id res chain seq x y z
N MET A 1 36.42 -25.89 -14.31
CA MET A 1 35.71 -26.44 -15.48
C MET A 1 34.30 -26.79 -15.03
N GLY A 2 33.20 -26.21 -15.49
CA GLY A 2 33.00 -25.19 -16.50
C GLY A 2 31.96 -24.18 -16.01
N GLY A 3 32.33 -22.91 -15.99
CA GLY A 3 31.37 -21.83 -16.16
C GLY A 3 31.10 -21.74 -17.66
N THR A 4 29.83 -21.88 -18.04
CA THR A 4 29.40 -21.62 -19.40
C THR A 4 28.29 -20.59 -19.33
N ILE A 5 28.67 -19.34 -19.55
CA ILE A 5 27.96 -18.38 -20.41
C ILE A 5 26.44 -18.37 -20.21
N ILE A 6 25.97 -17.81 -19.08
CA ILE A 6 24.74 -17.02 -19.10
C ILE A 6 25.21 -15.62 -19.51
N GLY A 7 25.07 -15.29 -20.79
CA GLY A 7 25.57 -14.07 -21.40
C GLY A 7 25.16 -12.83 -20.60
N LYS A 8 26.09 -11.88 -20.43
CA LYS A 8 25.85 -10.57 -19.81
C LYS A 8 24.63 -9.82 -20.40
N ALA A 9 24.17 -10.19 -21.60
CA ALA A 9 22.99 -9.64 -22.26
C ALA A 9 21.65 -10.06 -21.63
N ILE A 10 21.51 -11.31 -21.17
CA ILE A 10 20.22 -11.85 -20.68
C ILE A 10 19.81 -11.23 -19.33
N ARG A 11 20.78 -10.81 -18.49
CA ARG A 11 20.50 -10.21 -17.16
C ARG A 11 19.85 -8.82 -17.21
N LYS A 12 19.78 -8.17 -18.38
CA LYS A 12 19.07 -6.89 -18.55
C LYS A 12 17.57 -7.06 -18.81
N HIS A 13 17.12 -8.27 -19.14
CA HIS A 13 15.74 -8.56 -19.55
C HIS A 13 15.03 -9.62 -18.68
N CYS A 14 15.71 -10.09 -17.63
CA CYS A 14 15.23 -11.13 -16.73
C CYS A 14 15.65 -10.84 -15.29
N PHE A 15 14.80 -11.16 -14.31
CA PHE A 15 15.19 -11.24 -12.91
C PHE A 15 15.41 -12.71 -12.48
N VAL A 16 16.26 -12.92 -11.48
CA VAL A 16 16.67 -14.24 -10.99
C VAL A 16 16.07 -14.47 -9.61
N VAL A 17 15.33 -15.57 -9.46
CA VAL A 17 14.89 -16.05 -8.15
C VAL A 17 15.68 -17.31 -7.81
N SER A 18 16.34 -17.32 -6.65
CA SER A 18 16.97 -18.52 -6.11
C SER A 18 15.98 -19.27 -5.22
N GLY A 19 15.71 -20.52 -5.56
CA GLY A 19 14.89 -21.41 -4.73
C GLY A 19 15.76 -22.51 -4.12
N LYS A 20 15.62 -22.76 -2.81
CA LYS A 20 16.27 -23.88 -2.12
C LYS A 20 15.35 -25.10 -2.15
N LYS A 21 15.80 -26.19 -2.78
CA LYS A 21 15.21 -27.53 -2.60
C LYS A 21 16.35 -28.49 -2.29
N GLY A 22 16.65 -28.67 -1.00
CA GLY A 22 17.85 -29.37 -0.52
C GLY A 22 19.16 -28.59 -0.72
N MET A 23 20.29 -29.30 -0.85
CA MET A 23 21.66 -28.73 -0.98
C MET A 23 22.00 -28.19 -2.38
N VAL A 24 21.03 -28.14 -3.31
CA VAL A 24 21.25 -27.70 -4.70
C VAL A 24 20.48 -26.40 -4.95
N ILE A 25 21.21 -25.34 -5.31
CA ILE A 25 20.63 -24.06 -5.72
C ILE A 25 20.21 -24.17 -7.19
N LYS A 26 18.93 -23.96 -7.48
CA LYS A 26 18.43 -23.80 -8.87
C LYS A 26 18.12 -22.33 -9.12
N MET A 27 18.63 -21.81 -10.23
CA MET A 27 18.37 -20.45 -10.71
C MET A 27 17.21 -20.51 -11.71
N TYR A 28 16.23 -19.63 -11.55
CA TYR A 28 15.11 -19.51 -12.47
C TYR A 28 15.08 -18.11 -13.08
N LEU A 29 14.88 -18.04 -14.39
CA LEU A 29 14.78 -16.81 -15.18
C LEU A 29 13.30 -16.49 -15.43
N PHE A 30 12.92 -15.22 -15.34
CA PHE A 30 11.54 -14.76 -15.57
C PHE A 30 11.51 -13.58 -16.54
N CYS A 31 10.47 -13.50 -17.37
CA CYS A 31 10.27 -12.45 -18.37
C CYS A 31 9.87 -11.14 -17.71
N MET A 32 10.63 -10.06 -17.91
CA MET A 32 10.31 -8.75 -17.34
C MET A 32 9.01 -8.12 -17.87
N LYS A 33 8.54 -8.49 -19.06
CA LYS A 33 7.30 -7.93 -19.64
C LYS A 33 6.02 -8.52 -19.04
N CYS A 34 6.04 -9.78 -18.59
CA CYS A 34 4.81 -10.49 -18.21
C CYS A 34 4.95 -11.45 -17.02
N GLY A 35 6.11 -11.48 -16.37
CA GLY A 35 6.40 -12.32 -15.21
C GLY A 35 6.50 -13.83 -15.49
N ASN A 36 6.34 -14.30 -16.74
CA ASN A 36 6.36 -15.73 -17.03
C ASN A 36 7.76 -16.33 -16.89
N LYS A 37 7.86 -17.52 -16.31
CA LYS A 37 9.13 -18.28 -16.25
C LYS A 37 9.65 -18.56 -17.66
N LEU A 38 10.92 -18.29 -17.87
CA LEU A 38 11.62 -18.49 -19.13
C LEU A 38 12.26 -19.88 -19.19
N VAL A 39 12.33 -20.43 -20.38
CA VAL A 39 13.03 -21.69 -20.65
C VAL A 39 14.46 -21.36 -21.04
N GLU A 40 15.42 -22.04 -20.40
CA GLU A 40 16.84 -21.82 -20.64
C GLU A 40 17.19 -22.14 -22.11
N GLY A 41 17.85 -21.18 -22.79
CA GLY A 41 18.22 -21.29 -24.21
C GLY A 41 17.23 -20.70 -25.22
N GLU A 42 16.09 -20.16 -24.78
CA GLU A 42 15.13 -19.50 -25.68
C GLU A 42 15.37 -18.00 -25.81
N GLY A 43 15.39 -17.50 -27.05
CA GLY A 43 15.55 -16.07 -27.36
C GLY A 43 14.27 -15.24 -27.24
N PHE A 44 13.16 -15.78 -26.72
CA PHE A 44 11.90 -15.05 -26.56
C PHE A 44 11.00 -15.66 -25.47
N CYS A 45 10.05 -14.88 -24.95
CA CYS A 45 9.06 -15.34 -23.98
C CYS A 45 7.87 -16.03 -24.67
N ARG A 46 7.62 -17.30 -24.34
CA ARG A 46 6.48 -18.07 -24.88
C ARG A 46 5.09 -17.52 -24.53
N LYS A 47 4.96 -16.74 -23.45
CA LYS A 47 3.66 -16.16 -23.02
C LYS A 47 3.31 -14.88 -23.78
N CYS A 48 4.26 -13.95 -23.90
CA CYS A 48 3.99 -12.60 -24.44
C CYS A 48 4.76 -12.27 -25.74
N GLY A 49 5.57 -13.20 -26.26
CA GLY A 49 6.36 -13.02 -27.48
C GLY A 49 7.54 -12.07 -27.35
N TYR A 50 7.85 -11.57 -26.14
CA TYR A 50 8.95 -10.62 -25.93
C TYR A 50 10.30 -11.25 -26.26
N VAL A 51 11.04 -10.65 -27.19
CA VAL A 51 12.34 -11.13 -27.67
C VAL A 51 13.44 -10.76 -26.66
N LEU A 52 14.20 -11.75 -26.21
CA LEU A 52 15.24 -11.65 -25.18
C LEU A 52 16.64 -11.39 -25.78
N GLU A 53 16.88 -11.78 -27.04
CA GLU A 53 18.08 -11.46 -27.82
C GLU A 53 17.70 -11.20 -29.30
N PRO A 54 18.23 -10.17 -29.99
CA PRO A 54 18.06 -10.03 -31.43
C PRO A 54 18.84 -11.13 -32.16
N PRO A 55 18.30 -11.75 -33.24
CA PRO A 55 18.94 -12.89 -33.87
C PRO A 55 20.28 -12.52 -34.52
N GLU A 56 21.35 -13.22 -34.16
CA GLU A 56 22.60 -13.21 -34.91
C GLU A 56 22.39 -13.94 -36.26
N GLN A 57 22.24 -13.12 -37.31
CA GLN A 57 22.13 -13.46 -38.74
C GLN A 57 20.80 -14.05 -39.25
N PRO A 58 20.36 -13.66 -40.47
CA PRO A 58 19.02 -13.94 -40.97
C PRO A 58 18.91 -15.35 -41.58
N PRO A 59 17.73 -15.99 -41.52
CA PRO A 59 17.49 -17.23 -42.25
C PRO A 59 17.52 -16.99 -43.76
N GLN A 60 18.33 -17.79 -44.46
CA GLN A 60 18.35 -17.89 -45.92
C GLN A 60 16.96 -18.21 -46.46
N GLY A 61 16.51 -17.45 -47.46
CA GLY A 61 15.43 -17.88 -48.35
C GLY A 61 14.23 -16.95 -48.45
N TYR A 62 14.44 -15.69 -48.83
CA TYR A 62 13.44 -14.94 -49.60
C TYR A 62 14.17 -14.09 -50.64
N ALA A 63 13.79 -14.25 -51.91
CA ALA A 63 14.37 -13.51 -53.02
C ALA A 63 14.05 -12.01 -52.90
N ALA A 64 15.04 -11.16 -53.14
CA ALA A 64 14.88 -9.71 -53.08
C ALA A 64 13.97 -9.19 -54.22
N PRO A 65 13.10 -8.20 -53.97
CA PRO A 65 12.50 -7.41 -55.04
C PRO A 65 13.55 -6.50 -55.71
N PRO A 66 13.36 -6.11 -56.99
CA PRO A 66 14.37 -5.41 -57.77
C PRO A 66 14.66 -3.99 -57.23
N PRO A 67 15.88 -3.46 -57.46
CA PRO A 67 16.32 -2.21 -56.88
C PRO A 67 15.62 -0.99 -57.52
N VAL A 68 15.27 -0.02 -56.67
CA VAL A 68 14.87 1.34 -57.06
C VAL A 68 16.13 2.13 -57.45
N PRO A 69 16.11 2.97 -58.51
CA PRO A 69 17.31 3.69 -58.96
C PRO A 69 17.75 4.80 -57.97
N PRO A 70 19.04 5.18 -57.97
CA PRO A 70 19.59 6.10 -56.98
C PRO A 70 19.26 7.57 -57.29
N GLU A 71 18.74 8.30 -56.30
CA GLU A 71 18.80 9.76 -56.29
C GLU A 71 20.19 10.22 -55.82
N GLN A 72 20.73 11.22 -56.52
CA GLN A 72 22.08 11.76 -56.31
C GLN A 72 22.18 12.67 -55.07
N PRO A 73 23.35 12.74 -54.42
CA PRO A 73 23.54 13.47 -53.18
C PRO A 73 23.79 14.97 -53.41
N GLN A 74 23.07 15.83 -52.70
CA GLN A 74 23.51 17.19 -52.43
C GLN A 74 24.21 17.21 -51.07
N GLY A 75 25.54 17.40 -51.12
CA GLY A 75 26.37 17.49 -49.92
C GLY A 75 26.30 18.86 -49.26
N TYR A 76 26.50 18.88 -47.94
CA TYR A 76 27.05 20.04 -47.24
C TYR A 76 28.01 19.61 -46.11
N ALA A 77 29.18 20.25 -46.19
CA ALA A 77 30.28 20.50 -45.28
C ALA A 77 30.39 19.79 -43.90
N ALA A 78 31.61 19.32 -43.63
CA ALA A 78 32.08 18.84 -42.33
C ALA A 78 32.23 19.98 -41.29
N PRO A 79 32.01 19.70 -40.00
CA PRO A 79 32.27 20.65 -38.92
C PRO A 79 33.79 20.79 -38.61
N PRO A 80 34.25 21.97 -38.15
CA PRO A 80 35.66 22.24 -37.86
C PRO A 80 36.16 21.59 -36.55
N PRO A 81 37.49 21.41 -36.40
CA PRO A 81 38.08 20.69 -35.27
C PRO A 81 38.09 21.48 -33.95
N VAL A 82 37.98 20.74 -32.85
CA VAL A 82 38.01 21.19 -31.46
C VAL A 82 39.43 21.66 -31.05
N PRO A 83 39.59 22.82 -30.38
CA PRO A 83 40.88 23.28 -29.89
C PRO A 83 41.34 22.57 -28.59
N PRO A 84 42.66 22.47 -28.32
CA PRO A 84 43.21 21.74 -27.20
C PRO A 84 43.08 22.47 -25.84
N THR A 85 43.01 21.67 -24.78
CA THR A 85 42.92 22.02 -23.36
C THR A 85 44.11 22.87 -22.87
N PRO A 86 43.91 23.94 -22.08
CA PRO A 86 45.02 24.66 -21.45
C PRO A 86 45.49 24.00 -20.15
N GLU A 87 46.80 24.07 -19.95
CA GLU A 87 47.57 23.63 -18.79
C GLU A 87 47.22 24.38 -17.49
N GLN A 88 47.50 23.73 -16.36
CA GLN A 88 47.38 24.28 -15.00
C GLN A 88 48.33 25.46 -14.74
N PRO A 89 47.91 26.45 -13.92
CA PRO A 89 48.83 27.29 -13.18
C PRO A 89 49.09 26.73 -11.77
N GLN A 90 50.38 26.69 -11.43
CA GLN A 90 50.91 26.47 -10.10
C GLN A 90 50.51 27.58 -9.12
N GLY A 91 50.27 27.20 -7.86
CA GLY A 91 50.73 27.95 -6.68
C GLY A 91 49.80 29.04 -6.13
N TYR A 92 49.11 28.70 -5.04
CA TYR A 92 48.90 29.65 -3.94
C TYR A 92 49.25 28.97 -2.61
N ALA A 93 50.13 29.64 -1.87
CA ALA A 93 50.67 29.22 -0.60
C ALA A 93 49.63 29.24 0.53
N ALA A 94 49.77 28.31 1.46
CA ALA A 94 49.01 28.23 2.69
C ALA A 94 49.18 29.51 3.55
N PRO A 95 48.13 30.00 4.23
CA PRO A 95 48.27 31.07 5.20
C PRO A 95 49.06 30.60 6.45
N PRO A 96 49.84 31.48 7.08
CA PRO A 96 50.69 31.14 8.22
C PRO A 96 49.89 30.84 9.51
N PRO A 97 50.48 30.09 10.47
CA PRO A 97 49.82 29.66 11.69
C PRO A 97 49.47 30.84 12.62
N VAL A 98 48.29 30.74 13.23
CA VAL A 98 47.78 31.65 14.27
C VAL A 98 48.66 31.55 15.52
N PRO A 99 49.09 32.68 16.14
CA PRO A 99 49.90 32.66 17.36
C PRO A 99 49.10 32.17 18.58
N PRO A 100 49.77 31.55 19.58
CA PRO A 100 49.10 31.01 20.76
C PRO A 100 48.55 32.12 21.68
N THR A 101 47.31 31.94 22.11
CA THR A 101 46.63 32.77 23.12
C THR A 101 47.26 32.55 24.51
N PRO A 102 47.38 33.57 25.38
CA PRO A 102 48.09 33.45 26.66
C PRO A 102 47.38 32.56 27.67
N GLU A 103 48.19 31.85 28.46
CA GLU A 103 47.80 31.03 29.62
C GLU A 103 46.84 31.78 30.57
N GLN A 104 45.69 31.19 30.85
CA GLN A 104 44.89 31.52 32.04
C GLN A 104 45.34 30.67 33.24
N PRO A 105 45.45 31.25 34.44
CA PRO A 105 45.84 30.53 35.66
C PRO A 105 44.76 29.54 36.14
N PRO A 106 45.12 28.54 36.97
CA PRO A 106 44.28 27.38 37.24
C PRO A 106 43.00 27.75 37.99
N GLN A 107 41.86 27.26 37.50
CA GLN A 107 40.62 27.22 38.28
C GLN A 107 40.52 25.88 39.02
N ASP A 108 40.39 26.00 40.33
CA ASP A 108 40.23 24.91 41.28
C ASP A 108 38.98 24.07 40.97
N TYR A 109 39.19 22.76 40.90
CA TYR A 109 38.13 21.76 40.88
C TYR A 109 37.33 21.83 42.18
N TYR A 110 36.11 22.36 42.12
CA TYR A 110 35.08 22.07 43.11
C TYR A 110 34.22 20.90 42.61
N ALA A 111 34.33 19.76 43.31
CA ALA A 111 33.44 18.62 43.12
C ALA A 111 31.99 19.01 43.50
N PRO A 112 30.97 18.55 42.76
CA PRO A 112 29.58 18.74 43.16
C PRO A 112 29.27 17.92 44.44
N PRO A 113 28.44 18.43 45.36
CA PRO A 113 28.05 17.70 46.56
C PRO A 113 27.16 16.49 46.21
N PRO A 114 27.19 15.42 47.01
CA PRO A 114 26.39 14.21 46.74
C PRO A 114 24.88 14.48 46.94
N PRO A 115 24.02 13.71 46.25
CA PRO A 115 22.57 13.84 46.38
C PRO A 115 22.07 13.39 47.78
N PRO A 116 20.94 13.95 48.26
CA PRO A 116 20.38 13.58 49.55
C PRO A 116 19.83 12.15 49.56
N PRO A 117 19.83 11.47 50.73
CA PRO A 117 19.33 10.09 50.84
C PRO A 117 17.80 10.02 50.71
N PRO A 118 17.26 8.87 50.25
CA PRO A 118 15.82 8.67 50.07
C PRO A 118 15.06 8.66 51.41
N PRO A 119 13.78 9.07 51.43
CA PRO A 119 12.97 9.12 52.65
C PRO A 119 12.68 7.72 53.21
N GLN A 120 12.95 7.56 54.51
CA GLN A 120 12.65 6.35 55.28
C GLN A 120 11.14 6.26 55.56
N THR A 121 10.53 5.16 55.14
CA THR A 121 9.16 4.79 55.51
C THR A 121 9.14 4.22 56.93
N GLN A 122 8.32 4.81 57.81
CA GLN A 122 7.93 4.18 59.08
C GLN A 122 6.59 3.44 58.92
N PRO A 123 6.43 2.27 59.56
CA PRO A 123 5.22 1.46 59.45
C PRO A 123 4.18 1.83 60.52
N PRO A 124 2.88 1.70 60.26
CA PRO A 124 1.89 1.62 61.33
C PRO A 124 1.73 0.18 61.81
N THR A 125 1.67 0.06 63.14
CA THR A 125 1.47 -1.14 63.94
C THR A 125 0.02 -1.63 63.96
N PHE A 126 -0.10 -2.94 64.20
CA PHE A 126 -1.30 -3.76 64.33
C PHE A 126 -2.23 -3.37 65.51
N GLY A 127 -3.54 -3.55 65.30
CA GLY A 127 -4.53 -3.73 66.35
C GLY A 127 -5.64 -4.68 65.86
N GLY A 128 -5.66 -5.91 66.39
CA GLY A 128 -6.67 -6.92 66.07
C GLY A 128 -7.78 -7.02 67.12
N ALA A 129 -8.89 -7.64 66.75
CA ALA A 129 -9.61 -8.63 67.57
C ALA A 129 -10.72 -9.30 66.75
N ALA A 130 -10.84 -10.60 66.95
CA ALA A 130 -11.69 -11.55 66.23
C ALA A 130 -13.15 -11.52 66.70
N GLN A 131 -14.06 -12.05 65.86
CA GLN A 131 -15.15 -12.90 66.35
C GLN A 131 -15.74 -13.86 65.29
N ALA A 132 -15.80 -15.12 65.71
CA ALA A 132 -16.78 -16.18 65.41
C ALA A 132 -16.91 -16.74 63.98
N THR A 133 -16.30 -17.93 63.79
CA THR A 133 -16.63 -18.93 62.78
C THR A 133 -17.86 -19.77 63.18
N PRO A 134 -18.71 -20.22 62.24
CA PRO A 134 -19.55 -21.39 62.41
C PRO A 134 -18.91 -22.66 61.79
N LYS A 135 -19.19 -23.80 62.42
CA LYS A 135 -18.70 -25.16 62.08
C LYS A 135 -19.19 -25.66 60.71
N PRO A 136 -18.44 -26.53 60.01
CA PRO A 136 -18.80 -26.97 58.66
C PRO A 136 -19.81 -28.13 58.66
N GLN A 137 -20.84 -28.00 57.81
CA GLN A 137 -21.71 -29.10 57.43
C GLN A 137 -20.99 -30.03 56.44
N LYS A 138 -20.96 -31.31 56.78
CA LYS A 138 -20.41 -32.42 55.98
C LYS A 138 -21.24 -32.69 54.71
N LYS A 139 -21.22 -31.80 53.71
CA LYS A 139 -21.66 -32.10 52.33
C LYS A 139 -20.88 -31.36 51.23
N LEU A 140 -19.75 -30.71 51.56
CA LEU A 140 -18.93 -29.94 50.62
C LEU A 140 -17.46 -30.39 50.59
N VAL A 141 -17.19 -31.70 50.68
CA VAL A 141 -15.81 -32.24 50.71
C VAL A 141 -15.44 -33.02 49.44
N ILE A 142 -16.41 -33.39 48.61
CA ILE A 142 -16.14 -34.09 47.33
C ILE A 142 -15.97 -33.08 46.17
N GLY A 143 -16.72 -31.99 46.16
CA GLY A 143 -16.57 -30.93 45.14
C GLY A 143 -15.28 -30.11 45.28
N LEU A 144 -14.82 -29.86 46.51
CA LEU A 144 -13.59 -29.09 46.74
C LEU A 144 -12.30 -29.89 46.44
N ALA A 145 -12.33 -31.22 46.56
CA ALA A 145 -11.19 -32.06 46.20
C ALA A 145 -10.99 -32.15 44.68
N ILE A 146 -12.08 -32.10 43.91
CA ILE A 146 -12.04 -32.05 42.44
C ILE A 146 -11.60 -30.66 41.97
N ALA A 147 -12.13 -29.58 42.57
CA ALA A 147 -11.70 -28.22 42.25
C ALA A 147 -10.23 -27.96 42.62
N ALA A 148 -9.75 -28.49 43.77
CA ALA A 148 -8.34 -28.38 44.16
C ALA A 148 -7.42 -29.24 43.28
N ALA A 149 -7.84 -30.42 42.82
CA ALA A 149 -7.08 -31.24 41.88
C ALA A 149 -7.01 -30.61 40.47
N VAL A 150 -8.08 -29.96 40.01
CA VAL A 150 -8.10 -29.20 38.76
C VAL A 150 -7.26 -27.92 38.89
N PHE A 151 -7.32 -27.20 40.01
CA PHE A 151 -6.46 -26.03 40.23
C PHE A 151 -4.98 -26.42 40.37
N LEU A 152 -4.66 -27.55 41.01
CA LEU A 152 -3.28 -28.05 41.09
C LEU A 152 -2.78 -28.53 39.72
N ALA A 153 -3.63 -29.17 38.91
CA ALA A 153 -3.28 -29.59 37.56
C ALA A 153 -3.08 -28.40 36.61
N VAL A 154 -3.96 -27.39 36.67
CA VAL A 154 -3.83 -26.15 35.88
C VAL A 154 -2.64 -25.33 36.35
N SER A 155 -2.33 -25.31 37.65
CA SER A 155 -1.13 -24.63 38.18
C SER A 155 0.17 -25.36 37.84
N VAL A 156 0.15 -26.69 37.73
CA VAL A 156 1.30 -27.48 37.25
C VAL A 156 1.48 -27.32 35.75
N VAL A 157 0.41 -27.22 34.97
CA VAL A 157 0.49 -26.91 33.53
C VAL A 157 0.97 -25.48 33.31
N LEU A 158 0.48 -24.49 34.06
CA LEU A 158 0.99 -23.11 33.99
C LEU A 158 2.44 -23.00 34.47
N ALA A 159 2.82 -23.73 35.52
CA ALA A 159 4.19 -23.77 36.00
C ALA A 159 5.11 -24.52 35.04
N VAL A 160 4.64 -25.55 34.33
CA VAL A 160 5.39 -26.22 33.26
C VAL A 160 5.54 -25.26 32.07
N ILE A 161 4.49 -24.54 31.66
CA ILE A 161 4.56 -23.52 30.61
C ILE A 161 5.50 -22.35 30.98
N LEU A 162 5.50 -21.91 32.25
CA LEU A 162 6.39 -20.87 32.77
C LEU A 162 7.82 -21.37 33.07
N LEU A 163 8.02 -22.68 33.25
CA LEU A 163 9.35 -23.29 33.42
C LEU A 163 9.93 -23.79 32.09
N THR A 164 9.13 -23.88 31.03
CA THR A 164 9.60 -24.14 29.65
C THR A 164 9.78 -22.88 28.82
N SER A 165 9.49 -21.68 29.35
CA SER A 165 9.83 -20.40 28.70
C SER A 165 11.33 -20.05 28.78
N GLY A 166 12.19 -21.06 28.80
CA GLY A 166 13.61 -20.96 28.52
C GLY A 166 13.88 -21.52 27.13
N ASN A 167 13.92 -20.63 26.13
CA ASN A 167 14.44 -20.85 24.78
C ASN A 167 14.20 -22.23 24.16
N ALA A 168 13.02 -22.42 23.59
CA ALA A 168 12.84 -23.17 22.36
C ALA A 168 11.72 -22.50 21.56
N ASP A 169 12.05 -21.92 20.41
CA ASP A 169 11.07 -21.69 19.34
C ASP A 169 10.56 -23.07 18.93
N VAL A 170 9.48 -23.53 19.57
CA VAL A 170 8.78 -24.72 19.12
C VAL A 170 7.91 -24.27 17.96
N SER A 171 8.48 -24.30 16.76
CA SER A 171 7.70 -24.17 15.53
C SER A 171 6.72 -25.34 15.47
N LEU A 172 5.43 -25.05 15.62
CA LEU A 172 4.37 -26.05 15.45
C LEU A 172 4.46 -26.65 14.04
N THR A 173 4.31 -27.96 13.96
CA THR A 173 4.22 -28.68 12.70
C THR A 173 2.88 -28.39 12.01
N ALA A 174 2.79 -28.67 10.71
CA ALA A 174 1.54 -28.56 9.96
C ALA A 174 0.42 -29.42 10.58
N GLU A 175 0.76 -30.60 11.09
CA GLU A 175 -0.20 -31.51 11.74
C GLU A 175 -0.73 -30.92 13.05
N GLU A 176 0.13 -30.35 13.90
CA GLU A 176 -0.27 -29.67 15.14
C GLU A 176 -1.10 -28.40 14.85
N LEU A 177 -0.75 -27.63 13.82
CA LEU A 177 -1.51 -26.45 13.41
C LEU A 177 -2.91 -26.82 12.89
N LEU A 178 -3.02 -27.96 12.18
CA LEU A 178 -4.29 -28.49 11.71
C LEU A 178 -5.17 -28.93 12.88
N GLU A 179 -4.62 -29.69 13.83
CA GLU A 179 -5.36 -30.13 15.02
C GLU A 179 -5.89 -28.94 15.84
N LEU A 180 -5.05 -27.93 16.07
CA LEU A 180 -5.45 -26.70 16.78
C LEU A 180 -6.52 -25.91 16.02
N GLY A 181 -6.38 -25.79 14.69
CA GLY A 181 -7.38 -25.12 13.85
C GLY A 181 -8.73 -25.83 13.87
N GLU A 182 -8.75 -27.16 13.76
CA GLU A 182 -9.97 -27.98 13.83
C GLU A 182 -10.60 -27.95 15.23
N GLU A 183 -9.79 -27.94 16.31
CA GLU A 183 -10.27 -27.78 17.69
C GLU A 183 -10.95 -26.42 17.90
N CYS A 184 -10.31 -25.33 17.48
CA CYS A 184 -10.89 -23.99 17.56
C CYS A 184 -12.21 -23.88 16.77
N LEU A 185 -12.30 -24.48 15.57
CA LEU A 185 -13.56 -24.53 14.81
C LEU A 185 -14.66 -25.25 15.57
N SER A 186 -14.34 -26.39 16.18
CA SER A 186 -15.31 -27.18 16.94
C SER A 186 -15.86 -26.44 18.16
N ASN A 187 -15.04 -25.58 18.76
CA ASN A 187 -15.40 -24.72 19.89
C ASN A 187 -16.03 -23.38 19.47
N SER A 188 -16.23 -23.14 18.17
CA SER A 188 -16.70 -21.86 17.62
C SER A 188 -15.77 -20.67 17.92
N GLU A 189 -14.49 -20.92 18.15
CA GLU A 189 -13.44 -19.92 18.36
C GLU A 189 -12.86 -19.47 17.02
N TYR A 190 -13.70 -18.85 16.19
CA TYR A 190 -13.40 -18.63 14.78
C TYR A 190 -12.18 -17.73 14.52
N ASP A 191 -11.94 -16.69 15.34
CA ASP A 191 -10.76 -15.82 15.20
C ASP A 191 -9.44 -16.57 15.43
N GLN A 192 -9.42 -17.51 16.39
CA GLN A 192 -8.26 -18.36 16.65
C GLN A 192 -8.07 -19.40 15.56
N ALA A 193 -9.17 -19.99 15.07
CA ALA A 193 -9.16 -20.90 13.93
C ALA A 193 -8.54 -20.22 12.68
N VAL A 194 -8.92 -18.97 12.38
CA VAL A 194 -8.31 -18.18 11.29
C VAL A 194 -6.80 -18.08 11.44
N ALA A 195 -6.31 -17.78 12.65
CA ALA A 195 -4.88 -17.64 12.90
C ALA A 195 -4.11 -18.97 12.69
N TYR A 196 -4.67 -20.10 13.14
CA TYR A 196 -4.05 -21.41 12.97
C TYR A 196 -4.09 -21.90 11.53
N PHE A 197 -5.21 -21.74 10.81
CA PHE A 197 -5.28 -22.15 9.41
C PHE A 197 -4.42 -21.28 8.49
N LYS A 198 -4.29 -19.98 8.76
CA LYS A 198 -3.32 -19.13 8.04
C LYS A 198 -1.88 -19.60 8.26
N LYS A 199 -1.52 -19.92 9.51
CA LYS A 199 -0.20 -20.48 9.82
C LYS A 199 0.00 -21.84 9.14
N LEU A 200 -1.01 -22.70 9.14
CA LEU A 200 -0.98 -24.00 8.45
C LEU A 200 -0.73 -23.81 6.95
N ILE A 201 -1.44 -22.90 6.28
CA ILE A 201 -1.24 -22.61 4.86
C ILE A 201 0.18 -22.14 4.59
N VAL A 202 0.75 -21.30 5.46
CA VAL A 202 2.16 -20.86 5.33
C VAL A 202 3.14 -22.02 5.56
N THR A 203 2.86 -22.90 6.52
CA THR A 203 3.73 -24.03 6.89
C THR A 203 3.67 -25.17 5.88
N ASP A 204 2.49 -25.50 5.37
CA ASP A 204 2.25 -26.48 4.31
C ASP A 204 1.13 -25.99 3.36
N PRO A 205 1.50 -25.21 2.32
CA PRO A 205 0.55 -24.73 1.32
C PRO A 205 -0.12 -25.85 0.52
N SER A 206 0.39 -27.09 0.61
CA SER A 206 -0.17 -28.24 -0.09
C SER A 206 -1.26 -28.97 0.68
N GLU A 207 -1.50 -28.60 1.94
CA GLU A 207 -2.55 -29.17 2.79
C GLU A 207 -3.92 -28.52 2.51
N PRO A 208 -4.84 -29.21 1.82
CA PRO A 208 -6.13 -28.62 1.44
C PRO A 208 -7.02 -28.26 2.64
N LYS A 209 -6.85 -28.93 3.78
CA LYS A 209 -7.61 -28.61 5.00
C LYS A 209 -7.28 -27.22 5.55
N GLY A 210 -6.11 -26.66 5.25
CA GLY A 210 -5.77 -25.28 5.58
C GLY A 210 -6.77 -24.30 4.98
N TYR A 211 -6.99 -24.38 3.67
CA TYR A 211 -7.91 -23.49 2.95
C TYR A 211 -9.38 -23.74 3.29
N LEU A 212 -9.77 -25.02 3.43
CA LEU A 212 -11.14 -25.39 3.80
C LEU A 212 -11.47 -24.92 5.23
N GLY A 213 -10.57 -25.16 6.18
CA GLY A 213 -10.74 -24.73 7.57
C GLY A 213 -10.71 -23.21 7.73
N LEU A 214 -9.86 -22.52 6.96
CA LEU A 214 -9.86 -21.05 6.92
C LEU A 214 -11.19 -20.50 6.38
N ALA A 215 -11.73 -21.11 5.34
CA ALA A 215 -13.02 -20.73 4.79
C ALA A 215 -14.16 -20.95 5.80
N ASP A 216 -14.18 -22.11 6.47
CA ASP A 216 -15.19 -22.41 7.50
C ASP A 216 -15.08 -21.46 8.70
N ALA A 217 -13.87 -21.05 9.09
CA ALA A 217 -13.66 -20.07 10.15
C ALA A 217 -14.22 -18.69 9.76
N TYR A 218 -13.98 -18.23 8.53
CA TYR A 218 -14.54 -16.97 8.05
C TYR A 218 -16.07 -17.00 7.91
N LEU A 219 -16.65 -18.13 7.52
CA LEU A 219 -18.11 -18.31 7.52
C LEU A 219 -18.68 -18.24 8.94
N GLY A 220 -17.99 -18.83 9.93
CA GLY A 220 -18.35 -18.70 11.35
C GLY A 220 -18.35 -17.26 11.86
N LEU A 221 -17.50 -16.40 11.27
CA LEU A 221 -17.45 -14.95 11.53
C LEU A 221 -18.45 -14.13 10.69
N GLY A 222 -19.27 -14.76 9.85
CA GLY A 222 -20.20 -14.09 8.93
C GLY A 222 -19.50 -13.33 7.79
N ASN A 223 -18.29 -13.75 7.40
CA ASN A 223 -17.50 -13.13 6.34
C ASN A 223 -17.43 -14.03 5.09
N ASP A 224 -18.53 -14.08 4.35
CA ASP A 224 -18.68 -14.92 3.16
C ASP A 224 -17.64 -14.62 2.08
N LEU A 225 -17.23 -13.35 1.94
CA LEU A 225 -16.22 -12.91 0.97
C LEU A 225 -14.82 -13.44 1.32
N LYS A 226 -14.40 -13.37 2.59
CA LYS A 226 -13.10 -13.93 3.00
C LYS A 226 -13.09 -15.46 2.95
N ALA A 227 -14.23 -16.09 3.18
CA ALA A 227 -14.37 -17.53 3.01
C ALA A 227 -14.23 -17.94 1.54
N GLU A 228 -14.85 -17.20 0.61
CA GLU A 228 -14.70 -17.40 -0.82
C GLU A 228 -13.25 -17.18 -1.28
N ALA A 229 -12.60 -16.13 -0.79
CA ALA A 229 -11.20 -15.82 -1.09
C ALA A 229 -10.24 -16.93 -0.63
N ALA A 230 -10.44 -17.48 0.57
CA ALA A 230 -9.63 -18.60 1.06
C ALA A 230 -9.73 -19.86 0.17
N LEU A 231 -10.91 -20.11 -0.40
CA LEU A 231 -11.12 -21.23 -1.33
C LEU A 231 -10.51 -20.96 -2.71
N LEU A 232 -10.57 -19.70 -3.18
CA LEU A 232 -9.92 -19.29 -4.43
C LEU A 232 -8.40 -19.35 -4.33
N GLU A 233 -7.82 -18.92 -3.20
CA GLU A 233 -6.41 -19.09 -2.88
C GLU A 233 -6.03 -20.58 -2.90
N GLY A 234 -6.84 -21.42 -2.26
CA GLY A 234 -6.68 -22.88 -2.29
C GLY A 234 -6.76 -23.49 -3.70
N LEU A 235 -7.60 -22.95 -4.59
CA LEU A 235 -7.65 -23.36 -6.01
C LEU A 235 -6.47 -22.82 -6.83
N GLY A 236 -5.89 -21.69 -6.45
CA GLY A 236 -4.66 -21.16 -7.04
C GLY A 236 -3.47 -22.07 -6.75
N GLU A 237 -3.33 -22.49 -5.49
CA GLU A 237 -2.24 -23.36 -5.03
C GLU A 237 -2.49 -24.84 -5.38
N LEU A 238 -3.74 -25.30 -5.33
CA LEU A 238 -4.16 -26.68 -5.58
C LEU A 238 -5.24 -26.77 -6.69
N PRO A 239 -4.92 -26.43 -7.96
CA PRO A 239 -5.90 -26.29 -9.06
C PRO A 239 -6.64 -27.58 -9.46
N GLY A 240 -6.16 -28.74 -9.01
CA GLY A 240 -6.81 -30.04 -9.22
C GLY A 240 -7.61 -30.56 -8.02
N ASN A 241 -7.71 -29.81 -6.91
CA ASN A 241 -8.34 -30.30 -5.70
C ASN A 241 -9.87 -30.27 -5.81
N ALA A 242 -10.48 -31.44 -5.95
CA ALA A 242 -11.93 -31.58 -6.11
C ALA A 242 -12.73 -31.11 -4.89
N THR A 243 -12.15 -31.20 -3.68
CA THR A 243 -12.83 -30.83 -2.43
C THR A 243 -12.95 -29.31 -2.28
N ILE A 244 -11.85 -28.58 -2.51
CA ILE A 244 -11.86 -27.11 -2.49
C ILE A 244 -12.78 -26.58 -3.59
N LYS A 245 -12.70 -27.17 -4.80
CA LYS A 245 -13.57 -26.79 -5.92
C LYS A 245 -15.05 -26.99 -5.59
N ALA A 246 -15.43 -28.15 -5.05
CA ALA A 246 -16.81 -28.41 -4.67
C ALA A 246 -17.30 -27.45 -3.57
N ARG A 247 -16.44 -27.09 -2.60
CA ARG A 247 -16.77 -26.13 -1.56
C ARG A 247 -17.01 -24.73 -2.14
N TYR A 248 -16.13 -24.26 -3.03
CA TYR A 248 -16.26 -22.98 -3.73
C TYR A 248 -17.53 -22.92 -4.60
N GLU A 249 -17.80 -23.97 -5.39
CA GLU A 249 -19.00 -24.05 -6.22
C GLU A 249 -20.29 -24.07 -5.38
N SER A 250 -20.27 -24.71 -4.20
CA SER A 250 -21.42 -24.70 -3.29
C SER A 250 -21.71 -23.32 -2.68
N MET A 251 -20.67 -22.50 -2.45
CA MET A 251 -20.82 -21.14 -1.93
C MET A 251 -21.26 -20.14 -3.01
N SER A 252 -20.74 -20.28 -4.23
CA SER A 252 -21.14 -19.40 -5.34
C SER A 252 -22.57 -19.65 -5.80
N ALA A 253 -23.08 -20.89 -5.71
CA ALA A 253 -24.47 -21.21 -6.04
C ALA A 253 -25.51 -20.55 -5.10
N SER A 254 -25.18 -20.35 -3.82
CA SER A 254 -26.04 -19.65 -2.86
C SER A 254 -26.18 -18.14 -3.10
N ASN A 255 -25.33 -17.55 -3.94
CA ASN A 255 -25.32 -16.12 -4.25
C ASN A 255 -25.97 -15.77 -5.61
N THR A 256 -26.68 -16.70 -6.23
CA THR A 256 -27.40 -16.44 -7.49
C THR A 256 -28.78 -15.82 -7.20
N PRO A 257 -29.12 -14.63 -7.75
CA PRO A 257 -30.47 -14.09 -7.64
C PRO A 257 -31.47 -15.06 -8.27
N THR A 258 -32.56 -15.37 -7.57
CA THR A 258 -33.67 -16.11 -8.16
C THR A 258 -34.24 -15.28 -9.33
N PRO A 259 -34.45 -15.87 -10.53
CA PRO A 259 -35.05 -15.12 -11.63
C PRO A 259 -36.48 -14.70 -11.24
N PRO A 260 -36.94 -13.50 -11.67
CA PRO A 260 -38.28 -13.05 -11.36
C PRO A 260 -39.32 -14.01 -11.98
N PRO A 261 -40.50 -14.16 -11.36
CA PRO A 261 -41.55 -15.02 -11.93
C PRO A 261 -41.97 -14.49 -13.31
N PRO A 262 -42.39 -15.38 -14.22
CA PRO A 262 -42.80 -14.98 -15.57
C PRO A 262 -44.03 -14.07 -15.47
N VAL A 263 -43.96 -12.94 -16.18
CA VAL A 263 -45.06 -11.98 -16.31
C VAL A 263 -46.17 -12.63 -17.14
N ASP A 264 -47.34 -12.81 -16.52
CA ASP A 264 -48.56 -13.20 -17.21
C ASP A 264 -48.96 -12.11 -18.21
N THR A 265 -49.03 -12.48 -19.48
CA THR A 265 -49.56 -11.64 -20.56
C THR A 265 -51.09 -11.48 -20.40
N PRO A 266 -51.63 -10.26 -20.37
CA PRO A 266 -53.08 -10.07 -20.42
C PRO A 266 -53.59 -10.30 -21.86
N PRO A 267 -54.85 -10.76 -22.03
CA PRO A 267 -55.40 -11.09 -23.34
C PRO A 267 -55.75 -9.83 -24.16
N PRO A 268 -55.91 -9.96 -25.50
CA PRO A 268 -56.08 -8.82 -26.38
C PRO A 268 -57.51 -8.26 -26.29
N VAL A 269 -57.62 -6.94 -26.30
CA VAL A 269 -58.91 -6.23 -26.44
C VAL A 269 -58.90 -5.45 -27.74
N ASP A 270 -59.92 -5.71 -28.55
CA ASP A 270 -60.18 -5.15 -29.90
C ASP A 270 -60.72 -3.69 -29.82
N PRO A 271 -60.68 -2.89 -30.90
CA PRO A 271 -60.63 -1.43 -30.85
C PRO A 271 -61.99 -0.75 -31.05
N THR A 272 -62.22 0.37 -30.36
CA THR A 272 -62.83 1.61 -30.94
C THR A 272 -62.75 2.77 -29.93
N PRO A 273 -62.60 4.04 -30.39
CA PRO A 273 -62.30 5.19 -29.53
C PRO A 273 -63.57 5.91 -29.05
N PRO A 274 -63.45 6.80 -28.06
CA PRO A 274 -63.86 8.17 -28.34
C PRO A 274 -62.92 9.24 -27.77
N ASP A 275 -62.90 10.36 -28.49
CA ASP A 275 -62.29 11.64 -28.15
C ASP A 275 -62.52 12.04 -26.68
N THR A 276 -61.44 12.31 -25.96
CA THR A 276 -61.40 13.23 -24.82
C THR A 276 -60.04 13.91 -24.79
N GLU A 277 -60.04 15.23 -24.69
CA GLU A 277 -58.84 16.06 -24.53
C GLU A 277 -57.97 15.54 -23.36
N PRO A 278 -56.63 15.62 -23.47
CA PRO A 278 -55.76 15.21 -22.38
C PRO A 278 -55.90 16.22 -21.22
N PRO A 279 -55.94 15.76 -19.95
CA PRO A 279 -55.81 16.65 -18.81
C PRO A 279 -54.39 17.21 -18.77
N ASP A 280 -54.27 18.48 -18.39
CA ASP A 280 -53.02 19.19 -18.17
C ASP A 280 -52.05 18.33 -17.34
N THR A 281 -51.00 17.83 -17.99
CA THR A 281 -49.90 17.15 -17.31
C THR A 281 -49.11 18.19 -16.54
N GLU A 282 -49.14 18.06 -15.22
CA GLU A 282 -48.16 18.66 -14.32
C GLU A 282 -46.74 18.42 -14.87
N PRO A 283 -45.85 19.44 -14.87
CA PRO A 283 -44.50 19.25 -15.42
C PRO A 283 -43.81 18.08 -14.72
N PRO A 284 -43.03 17.26 -15.44
CA PRO A 284 -42.27 16.19 -14.82
C PRO A 284 -41.41 16.78 -13.70
N ALA A 285 -41.42 16.13 -12.53
CA ALA A 285 -40.50 16.44 -11.46
C ALA A 285 -39.06 16.50 -12.01
N PRO A 286 -38.21 17.43 -11.54
CA PRO A 286 -36.84 17.55 -12.05
C PRO A 286 -36.14 16.19 -12.00
N ALA A 287 -35.47 15.83 -13.10
CA ALA A 287 -34.72 14.59 -13.19
C ALA A 287 -33.64 14.58 -12.10
N VAL A 288 -33.68 13.57 -11.23
CA VAL A 288 -32.69 13.41 -10.17
C VAL A 288 -31.39 12.94 -10.82
N MET A 289 -30.37 13.80 -10.79
CA MET A 289 -29.06 13.53 -11.40
C MET A 289 -28.29 12.48 -10.59
N ARG A 290 -27.57 11.59 -11.28
CA ARG A 290 -26.84 10.46 -10.72
C ARG A 290 -25.35 10.57 -10.96
N VAL A 291 -24.56 10.40 -9.90
CA VAL A 291 -23.09 10.39 -9.95
C VAL A 291 -22.58 8.98 -9.68
N GLY A 292 -21.79 8.44 -10.61
CA GLY A 292 -21.07 7.17 -10.41
C GLY A 292 -19.68 7.45 -9.84
N ILE A 293 -19.35 6.83 -8.70
CA ILE A 293 -18.08 7.01 -8.00
C ILE A 293 -17.38 5.65 -7.89
N SER A 294 -16.25 5.51 -8.57
CA SER A 294 -15.43 4.30 -8.59
C SER A 294 -14.13 4.52 -7.81
N MET A 295 -14.07 3.94 -6.60
CA MET A 295 -12.88 3.91 -5.75
C MET A 295 -12.05 2.63 -5.99
N PRO A 296 -10.74 2.62 -5.70
CA PRO A 296 -9.90 1.47 -6.01
C PRO A 296 -10.06 0.32 -5.01
N THR A 297 -10.08 0.61 -3.70
CA THR A 297 -10.08 -0.42 -2.65
C THR A 297 -10.57 0.15 -1.31
N LYS A 298 -10.91 -0.72 -0.36
CA LYS A 298 -11.11 -0.38 1.06
C LYS A 298 -9.91 -0.69 1.96
N SER A 299 -8.92 -1.47 1.48
CA SER A 299 -7.74 -1.83 2.28
C SER A 299 -6.77 -0.69 2.54
N LEU A 300 -6.77 0.34 1.68
CA LEU A 300 -6.07 1.59 1.95
C LEU A 300 -7.06 2.57 2.58
N GLN A 301 -6.75 3.05 3.79
CA GLN A 301 -7.70 3.73 4.66
C GLN A 301 -8.38 4.90 3.95
N ARG A 302 -7.59 5.83 3.37
CA ARG A 302 -8.09 7.10 2.79
C ARG A 302 -9.28 6.95 1.85
N TRP A 303 -9.34 5.90 1.03
CA TRP A 303 -10.40 5.73 0.03
C TRP A 303 -11.77 5.50 0.67
N ASN A 304 -11.80 4.95 1.89
CA ASN A 304 -13.02 4.86 2.69
C ASN A 304 -13.53 6.26 3.06
N GLN A 305 -12.63 7.17 3.45
CA GLN A 305 -12.97 8.57 3.74
C GLN A 305 -13.33 9.34 2.47
N ASP A 306 -12.51 9.27 1.41
CA ASP A 306 -12.76 9.93 0.12
C ASP A 306 -14.16 9.57 -0.41
N GLY A 307 -14.46 8.26 -0.50
CA GLY A 307 -15.77 7.78 -0.96
C GLY A 307 -16.92 8.21 -0.05
N ALA A 308 -16.76 8.13 1.28
CA ALA A 308 -17.79 8.51 2.23
C ALA A 308 -18.09 10.02 2.21
N TYR A 309 -17.07 10.88 2.20
CA TYR A 309 -17.24 12.33 2.14
C TYR A 309 -17.84 12.78 0.81
N MET A 310 -17.37 12.24 -0.32
CA MET A 310 -17.98 12.55 -1.61
C MET A 310 -19.44 12.13 -1.65
N LYS A 311 -19.76 10.90 -1.22
CA LYS A 311 -21.15 10.43 -1.18
C LYS A 311 -22.02 11.35 -0.34
N LEU A 312 -21.59 11.66 0.88
CA LEU A 312 -22.32 12.56 1.79
C LEU A 312 -22.57 13.93 1.14
N MET A 313 -21.52 14.57 0.61
CA MET A 313 -21.63 15.92 0.04
C MET A 313 -22.49 15.96 -1.23
N PHE A 314 -22.47 14.90 -2.04
CA PHE A 314 -23.37 14.78 -3.20
C PHE A 314 -24.82 14.56 -2.78
N GLU A 315 -25.07 13.66 -1.82
CA GLU A 315 -26.43 13.40 -1.32
C GLU A 315 -27.04 14.63 -0.64
N GLU A 316 -26.24 15.43 0.07
CA GLU A 316 -26.66 16.72 0.66
C GLU A 316 -27.08 17.76 -0.39
N GLN A 317 -26.56 17.67 -1.61
CA GLN A 317 -26.97 18.50 -2.75
C GLN A 317 -28.10 17.90 -3.59
N GLY A 318 -28.64 16.75 -3.19
CA GLY A 318 -29.77 16.09 -3.85
C GLY A 318 -29.39 15.17 -5.02
N TYR A 319 -28.11 14.86 -5.19
CA TYR A 319 -27.66 13.87 -6.18
C TYR A 319 -27.89 12.44 -5.67
N VAL A 320 -28.14 11.51 -6.59
CA VAL A 320 -28.11 10.06 -6.30
C VAL A 320 -26.71 9.54 -6.56
N VAL A 321 -26.11 8.85 -5.59
CA VAL A 321 -24.73 8.36 -5.68
C VAL A 321 -24.69 6.85 -5.81
N ASP A 322 -23.98 6.36 -6.83
CA ASP A 322 -23.53 4.97 -6.94
C ASP A 322 -22.05 4.90 -6.60
N LEU A 323 -21.74 4.58 -5.33
CA LEU A 323 -20.36 4.45 -4.84
C LEU A 323 -19.96 2.97 -4.80
N GLN A 324 -18.93 2.61 -5.56
CA GLN A 324 -18.36 1.27 -5.60
C GLN A 324 -16.85 1.29 -5.36
N TYR A 325 -16.33 0.15 -4.92
CA TYR A 325 -14.92 -0.08 -4.64
C TYR A 325 -14.46 -1.29 -5.43
N GLY A 326 -13.35 -1.18 -6.16
CA GLY A 326 -12.81 -2.21 -7.08
C GLY A 326 -12.24 -3.46 -6.40
N GLY A 327 -12.90 -3.99 -5.37
CA GLY A 327 -12.44 -5.13 -4.58
C GLY A 327 -11.19 -4.79 -3.78
N GLU A 328 -10.22 -5.69 -3.78
CA GLU A 328 -8.90 -5.52 -3.16
C GLU A 328 -7.85 -5.09 -4.21
N ASN A 329 -8.10 -3.97 -4.90
CA ASN A 329 -7.33 -3.48 -6.06
C ASN A 329 -7.42 -4.41 -7.30
N GLU A 330 -8.62 -4.88 -7.65
CA GLU A 330 -8.85 -5.71 -8.82
C GLU A 330 -9.33 -4.88 -10.03
N ALA A 331 -8.43 -4.56 -10.97
CA ALA A 331 -8.76 -3.76 -12.15
C ALA A 331 -9.95 -4.31 -12.98
N PRO A 332 -10.10 -5.62 -13.23
CA PRO A 332 -11.27 -6.15 -13.95
C PRO A 332 -12.60 -5.93 -13.22
N VAL A 333 -12.59 -5.95 -11.89
CA VAL A 333 -13.77 -5.63 -11.07
C VAL A 333 -14.11 -4.16 -11.27
N GLN A 334 -13.14 -3.25 -11.13
CA GLN A 334 -13.36 -1.82 -11.32
C GLN A 334 -13.93 -1.48 -12.71
N VAL A 335 -13.39 -2.09 -13.78
CA VAL A 335 -13.94 -1.94 -15.14
C VAL A 335 -15.42 -2.34 -15.20
N SER A 336 -15.77 -3.48 -14.60
CA SER A 336 -17.16 -3.99 -14.59
C SER A 336 -18.10 -3.06 -13.80
N GLN A 337 -17.62 -2.48 -12.70
CA GLN A 337 -18.37 -1.52 -11.90
C GLN A 337 -18.67 -0.24 -12.68
N ILE A 338 -17.67 0.32 -13.36
CA ILE A 338 -17.84 1.51 -14.21
C ILE A 338 -18.83 1.19 -15.35
N GLN A 339 -18.74 0.02 -15.98
CA GLN A 339 -19.70 -0.39 -17.01
C GLN A 339 -21.14 -0.48 -16.48
N ASN A 340 -21.31 -0.96 -15.23
CA ASN A 340 -22.60 -0.99 -14.56
C ASN A 340 -23.13 0.41 -14.24
N MET A 341 -22.28 1.36 -13.82
CA MET A 341 -22.66 2.76 -13.61
C MET A 341 -23.15 3.40 -14.92
N ILE A 342 -22.42 3.18 -16.03
CA ILE A 342 -22.77 3.66 -17.38
C ILE A 342 -24.09 3.05 -17.87
N THR A 343 -24.32 1.77 -17.59
CA THR A 343 -25.57 1.07 -17.95
C THR A 343 -26.73 1.53 -17.07
N GLY A 344 -26.45 1.81 -15.81
CA GLY A 344 -27.37 2.39 -14.83
C GLY A 344 -27.69 3.87 -15.09
N GLY A 345 -27.07 4.51 -16.08
CA GLY A 345 -27.38 5.89 -16.47
C GLY A 345 -26.90 6.92 -15.46
N CYS A 346 -25.66 6.81 -14.98
CA CYS A 346 -25.00 7.94 -14.33
C CYS A 346 -24.77 9.09 -15.31
N ASP A 347 -24.90 10.33 -14.84
CA ASP A 347 -24.70 11.54 -15.65
C ASP A 347 -23.22 11.98 -15.67
N VAL A 348 -22.48 11.68 -14.60
CA VAL A 348 -21.04 11.93 -14.46
C VAL A 348 -20.37 10.76 -13.74
N LEU A 349 -19.13 10.45 -14.15
CA LEU A 349 -18.25 9.48 -13.50
C LEU A 349 -17.10 10.19 -12.78
N VAL A 350 -16.85 9.77 -11.54
CA VAL A 350 -15.68 10.15 -10.74
C VAL A 350 -14.89 8.88 -10.47
N ILE A 351 -13.64 8.81 -10.93
CA ILE A 351 -12.89 7.56 -10.96
C ILE A 351 -11.49 7.74 -10.35
N ALA A 352 -11.23 7.03 -9.27
CA ALA A 352 -9.89 6.79 -8.74
C ALA A 352 -9.39 5.44 -9.26
N ALA A 353 -8.59 5.47 -10.33
CA ALA A 353 -8.20 4.27 -11.05
C ALA A 353 -7.23 3.38 -10.25
N ILE A 354 -7.41 2.06 -10.35
CA ILE A 354 -6.42 1.08 -9.88
C ILE A 354 -5.28 1.01 -10.91
N GLU A 355 -5.62 0.63 -12.13
CA GLU A 355 -4.70 0.54 -13.26
C GLU A 355 -5.23 1.41 -14.41
N SER A 356 -4.60 2.56 -14.61
CA SER A 356 -5.08 3.58 -15.54
C SER A 356 -5.25 3.06 -16.99
N GLY A 357 -4.32 2.22 -17.46
CA GLY A 357 -4.35 1.65 -18.81
C GLY A 357 -5.51 0.67 -19.08
N SER A 358 -6.18 0.17 -18.03
CA SER A 358 -7.28 -0.79 -18.17
C SER A 358 -8.62 -0.15 -18.56
N LEU A 359 -8.76 1.16 -18.42
CA LEU A 359 -10.06 1.85 -18.50
C LEU A 359 -10.43 2.34 -19.91
N GLY A 360 -9.54 2.24 -20.90
CA GLY A 360 -9.73 2.87 -22.21
C GLY A 360 -11.06 2.52 -22.91
N VAL A 361 -11.44 1.24 -22.92
CA VAL A 361 -12.68 0.77 -23.58
C VAL A 361 -13.92 1.30 -22.86
N VAL A 362 -13.99 1.14 -21.53
CA VAL A 362 -15.17 1.55 -20.76
C VAL A 362 -15.34 3.08 -20.73
N LEU A 363 -14.26 3.85 -20.80
CA LEU A 363 -14.32 5.31 -20.93
C LEU A 363 -14.75 5.77 -22.33
N GLN A 364 -14.48 4.98 -23.37
CA GLN A 364 -15.08 5.23 -24.69
C GLN A 364 -16.59 5.01 -24.65
N GLU A 365 -17.08 3.98 -23.98
CA GLU A 365 -18.53 3.75 -23.79
C GLU A 365 -19.20 4.91 -23.04
N ALA A 366 -18.53 5.47 -22.02
CA ALA A 366 -19.01 6.68 -21.32
C ALA A 366 -19.10 7.88 -22.27
N ALA A 367 -18.04 8.14 -23.03
CA ALA A 367 -17.98 9.25 -23.98
C ALA A 367 -19.04 9.14 -25.08
N ASP A 368 -19.29 7.94 -25.60
CA ASP A 368 -20.31 7.68 -26.62
C ASP A 368 -21.74 7.98 -26.11
N LYS A 369 -21.96 7.93 -24.79
CA LYS A 369 -23.20 8.33 -24.12
C LYS A 369 -23.21 9.79 -23.63
N GLY A 370 -22.12 10.53 -23.86
CA GLY A 370 -21.98 11.91 -23.40
C GLY A 370 -21.71 12.05 -21.89
N ILE A 371 -21.38 10.96 -21.20
CA ILE A 371 -21.09 10.96 -19.77
C ILE A 371 -19.70 11.56 -19.55
N LYS A 372 -19.62 12.57 -18.68
CA LYS A 372 -18.36 13.25 -18.36
C LYS A 372 -17.56 12.47 -17.31
N VAL A 373 -16.24 12.52 -17.43
CA VAL A 373 -15.32 11.77 -16.57
C VAL A 373 -14.37 12.72 -15.84
N ILE A 374 -14.39 12.66 -14.51
CA ILE A 374 -13.40 13.28 -13.63
C ILE A 374 -12.46 12.17 -13.12
N ALA A 375 -11.18 12.27 -13.45
CA ALA A 375 -10.15 11.50 -12.78
C ALA A 375 -9.98 12.03 -11.34
N TYR A 376 -10.05 11.13 -10.35
CA TYR A 376 -9.97 11.46 -8.94
C TYR A 376 -8.67 10.97 -8.35
N ASP A 377 -7.85 11.90 -7.85
CA ASP A 377 -6.54 11.73 -7.20
C ASP A 377 -5.46 11.11 -8.10
N ARG A 378 -5.77 10.03 -8.82
CA ARG A 378 -4.92 9.33 -9.78
C ARG A 378 -5.30 9.68 -11.22
N LEU A 379 -4.32 10.16 -11.99
CA LEU A 379 -4.52 10.51 -13.40
C LEU A 379 -4.76 9.25 -14.25
N ILE A 380 -5.78 9.30 -15.11
CA ILE A 380 -6.08 8.22 -16.05
C ILE A 380 -5.35 8.48 -17.38
N MET A 381 -4.44 7.57 -17.72
CA MET A 381 -3.51 7.65 -18.85
C MET A 381 -4.10 7.07 -20.15
N ASP A 382 -3.49 7.45 -21.27
CA ASP A 382 -3.66 6.83 -22.59
C ASP A 382 -5.09 6.86 -23.16
N THR A 383 -5.87 7.89 -22.82
CA THR A 383 -7.24 8.07 -23.33
C THR A 383 -7.61 9.54 -23.54
N PRO A 384 -8.36 9.91 -24.60
CA PRO A 384 -8.94 11.24 -24.73
C PRO A 384 -10.17 11.46 -23.81
N ASN A 385 -10.72 10.39 -23.24
CA ASN A 385 -12.03 10.36 -22.56
C ASN A 385 -11.93 10.65 -21.05
N VAL A 386 -11.13 11.66 -20.71
CA VAL A 386 -11.04 12.26 -19.38
C VAL A 386 -11.28 13.75 -19.57
N ASP A 387 -12.27 14.31 -18.89
CA ASP A 387 -12.65 15.71 -19.04
C ASP A 387 -11.89 16.61 -18.06
N TYR A 388 -11.77 16.17 -16.80
CA TYR A 388 -11.10 16.91 -15.73
C TYR A 388 -10.31 15.99 -14.80
N TYR A 389 -9.41 16.58 -14.03
CA TYR A 389 -8.64 15.90 -12.99
C TYR A 389 -8.68 16.69 -11.69
N ALA A 390 -9.01 16.05 -10.59
CA ALA A 390 -8.95 16.65 -9.25
C ALA A 390 -7.95 15.85 -8.40
N THR A 391 -6.96 16.52 -7.82
CA THR A 391 -5.91 15.87 -7.04
C THR A 391 -5.29 16.84 -6.04
N PHE A 392 -4.25 16.39 -5.34
CA PHE A 392 -3.33 17.27 -4.61
C PHE A 392 -2.07 17.53 -5.46
N ASP A 393 -1.28 18.53 -5.07
CA ASP A 393 0.05 18.73 -5.64
C ASP A 393 1.00 17.58 -5.25
N ASN A 394 1.04 16.56 -6.09
CA ASN A 394 1.77 15.31 -5.82
C ASN A 394 3.30 15.50 -5.84
N THR A 395 3.84 16.44 -6.62
CA THR A 395 5.27 16.76 -6.57
C THR A 395 5.61 17.41 -5.23
N LYS A 396 4.75 18.31 -4.74
CA LYS A 396 4.93 18.95 -3.45
C LYS A 396 4.85 17.95 -2.29
N VAL A 397 4.02 16.91 -2.36
CA VAL A 397 4.04 15.80 -1.37
C VAL A 397 5.44 15.20 -1.27
N GLY A 398 6.02 14.79 -2.41
CA GLY A 398 7.37 14.21 -2.44
C GLY A 398 8.42 15.18 -1.91
N THR A 399 8.33 16.44 -2.32
CA THR A 399 9.22 17.52 -1.86
C THR A 399 9.18 17.65 -0.33
N LEU A 400 7.99 17.70 0.28
CA LEU A 400 7.84 17.77 1.73
C LEU A 400 8.48 16.58 2.45
N GLN A 401 8.37 15.37 1.89
CA GLN A 401 9.01 14.16 2.45
C GLN A 401 10.55 14.29 2.39
N GLY A 402 11.08 14.74 1.26
CA GLY A 402 12.52 14.97 1.07
C GLY A 402 13.07 16.08 1.97
N GLU A 403 12.41 17.24 2.02
CA GLU A 403 12.78 18.39 2.86
C GLU A 403 12.72 18.05 4.35
N TYR A 404 11.77 17.21 4.77
CA TYR A 404 11.69 16.75 6.15
C TYR A 404 12.93 15.93 6.53
N ILE A 405 13.33 14.96 5.70
CA ILE A 405 14.55 14.18 5.93
C ILE A 405 15.79 15.08 5.91
N GLU A 406 15.89 15.98 4.93
CA GLU A 406 16.99 16.94 4.81
C GLU A 406 17.17 17.79 6.07
N THR A 407 16.05 18.31 6.60
CA THR A 407 16.02 19.15 7.79
C THR A 407 16.37 18.34 9.04
N GLN A 408 15.71 17.20 9.26
CA GLN A 408 15.90 16.40 10.47
C GLN A 408 17.29 15.78 10.58
N LEU A 409 17.92 15.45 9.44
CA LEU A 409 19.32 15.00 9.39
C LEU A 409 20.33 16.15 9.28
N ASN A 410 19.88 17.40 9.23
CA ASN A 410 20.74 18.57 9.12
C ASN A 410 21.71 18.49 7.92
N LEU A 411 21.23 18.00 6.78
CA LEU A 411 22.08 17.68 5.61
C LEU A 411 22.70 18.93 4.99
N LYS A 412 21.99 20.06 5.02
CA LYS A 412 22.47 21.36 4.54
C LYS A 412 23.66 21.90 5.32
N ASP A 413 23.74 21.59 6.61
CA ASP A 413 24.73 22.14 7.53
C ASP A 413 25.82 21.11 7.90
N GLY A 414 26.09 20.16 7.01
CA GLY A 414 27.22 19.23 7.12
C GLY A 414 26.95 17.97 7.92
N GLY A 415 25.69 17.61 8.16
CA GLY A 415 25.32 16.28 8.67
C GLY A 415 25.79 15.15 7.73
N GLY A 416 26.06 13.98 8.30
CA GLY A 416 26.36 12.74 7.57
C GLY A 416 27.77 12.19 7.78
N PRO A 417 28.11 11.04 7.14
CA PRO A 417 27.23 10.26 6.28
C PRO A 417 26.10 9.55 7.05
N TYR A 418 24.93 9.39 6.44
CA TYR A 418 23.76 8.71 7.01
C TYR A 418 23.24 7.62 6.08
N ASN A 419 22.74 6.51 6.65
CA ASN A 419 22.14 5.43 5.89
C ASN A 419 20.65 5.67 5.67
N ILE A 420 20.20 5.58 4.41
CA ILE A 420 18.80 5.75 3.99
C ILE A 420 18.34 4.60 3.11
N GLU A 421 17.09 4.18 3.26
CA GLU A 421 16.39 3.27 2.34
C GLU A 421 15.13 3.93 1.76
N PHE A 422 14.64 3.45 0.62
CA PHE A 422 13.51 4.06 -0.10
C PHE A 422 12.39 3.04 -0.33
N PHE A 423 11.14 3.49 -0.20
CA PHE A 423 9.91 2.76 -0.50
C PHE A 423 8.94 3.72 -1.20
N THR A 424 8.46 3.31 -2.37
CA THR A 424 7.38 3.99 -3.08
C THR A 424 6.22 3.05 -3.37
N GLY A 425 5.23 3.55 -4.10
CA GLY A 425 3.97 2.87 -4.34
C GLY A 425 3.97 1.86 -5.47
N ASP A 426 2.76 1.57 -5.93
CA ASP A 426 2.50 0.60 -6.98
C ASP A 426 3.09 1.06 -8.34
N PRO A 427 3.82 0.20 -9.07
CA PRO A 427 4.47 0.56 -10.32
C PRO A 427 3.49 0.86 -11.49
N TYR A 428 2.22 0.51 -11.36
CA TYR A 428 1.16 0.81 -12.33
C TYR A 428 0.39 2.10 -11.96
N ASP A 429 0.67 2.70 -10.81
CA ASP A 429 0.12 3.98 -10.39
C ASP A 429 1.07 5.12 -10.80
N ASN A 430 0.70 5.88 -11.85
CA ASN A 430 1.55 6.94 -12.39
C ASN A 430 1.92 8.03 -11.36
N ILE A 431 1.16 8.14 -10.27
CA ILE A 431 1.39 9.11 -9.21
C ILE A 431 2.75 8.92 -8.52
N ILE A 432 3.31 7.71 -8.53
CA ILE A 432 4.61 7.43 -7.88
C ILE A 432 5.75 8.24 -8.52
N ASN A 433 5.64 8.60 -9.80
CA ASN A 433 6.64 9.42 -10.48
C ASN A 433 6.73 10.82 -9.87
N PHE A 434 5.61 11.36 -9.38
CA PHE A 434 5.54 12.68 -8.76
C PHE A 434 6.03 12.63 -7.31
N PHE A 435 5.57 11.65 -6.53
CA PHE A 435 6.00 11.48 -5.14
C PHE A 435 7.50 11.15 -5.04
N TYR A 436 7.94 10.11 -5.74
CA TYR A 436 9.33 9.71 -5.74
C TYR A 436 10.21 10.77 -6.38
N GLY A 437 9.79 11.33 -7.53
CA GLY A 437 10.50 12.41 -8.21
C GLY A 437 10.73 13.62 -7.32
N GLY A 438 9.68 14.16 -6.70
CA GLY A 438 9.78 15.32 -5.81
C GLY A 438 10.68 15.08 -4.59
N ALA A 439 10.65 13.88 -4.00
CA ALA A 439 11.56 13.56 -2.90
C ALA A 439 13.02 13.44 -3.38
N MET A 440 13.23 12.81 -4.54
CA MET A 440 14.56 12.64 -5.11
C MET A 440 15.17 13.95 -5.60
N GLU A 441 14.37 14.93 -6.05
CA GLU A 441 14.88 16.28 -6.36
C GLU A 441 15.59 16.92 -5.16
N VAL A 442 15.12 16.63 -3.93
CA VAL A 442 15.75 17.11 -2.68
C VAL A 442 16.91 16.20 -2.25
N LEU A 443 16.73 14.88 -2.32
CA LEU A 443 17.66 13.91 -1.70
C LEU A 443 18.82 13.47 -2.61
N GLN A 444 18.64 13.51 -3.94
CA GLN A 444 19.65 13.06 -4.91
C GLN A 444 21.00 13.77 -4.76
N PRO A 445 21.08 15.11 -4.57
CA PRO A 445 22.37 15.78 -4.38
C PRO A 445 23.19 15.23 -3.20
N TYR A 446 22.52 14.78 -2.13
CA TYR A 446 23.18 14.20 -0.95
C TYR A 446 23.59 12.74 -1.17
N LEU A 447 22.85 11.99 -1.97
CA LEU A 447 23.27 10.66 -2.43
C LEU A 447 24.51 10.75 -3.32
N ASP A 448 24.52 11.70 -4.27
CA ASP A 448 25.63 11.91 -5.20
C ASP A 448 26.91 12.35 -4.48
N SER A 449 26.78 13.16 -3.42
CA SER A 449 27.91 13.59 -2.59
C SER A 449 28.36 12.55 -1.56
N GLY A 450 27.61 11.45 -1.37
CA GLY A 450 27.86 10.43 -0.35
C GLY A 450 27.53 10.87 1.09
N VAL A 451 26.79 11.97 1.25
CA VAL A 451 26.26 12.43 2.56
C VAL A 451 25.09 11.54 2.98
N LEU A 452 24.24 11.17 2.04
CA LEU A 452 23.33 10.05 2.18
C LEU A 452 23.94 8.84 1.48
N VAL A 453 23.83 7.68 2.12
CA VAL A 453 24.25 6.40 1.57
C VAL A 453 23.03 5.49 1.58
N CYS A 454 22.73 4.86 0.45
CA CYS A 454 21.76 3.75 0.39
C CYS A 454 22.56 2.45 0.37
N PRO A 455 22.76 1.76 1.52
CA PRO A 455 23.58 0.55 1.57
C PRO A 455 23.08 -0.54 0.64
N SER A 456 21.77 -0.60 0.39
CA SER A 456 21.19 -1.52 -0.58
C SER A 456 21.51 -1.22 -2.04
N GLY A 457 21.87 0.03 -2.34
CA GLY A 457 22.02 0.55 -3.70
C GLY A 457 20.70 0.59 -4.47
N GLN A 458 19.55 0.37 -3.80
CA GLN A 458 18.23 0.38 -4.43
C GLN A 458 17.66 1.79 -4.42
N THR A 459 17.88 2.52 -5.52
CA THR A 459 17.39 3.89 -5.71
C THR A 459 16.65 4.06 -7.04
N ASP A 460 16.54 3.02 -7.86
CA ASP A 460 15.69 3.09 -9.04
C ASP A 460 14.23 2.89 -8.61
N ILE A 461 13.31 3.70 -9.13
CA ILE A 461 11.89 3.69 -8.75
C ILE A 461 11.25 2.29 -8.81
N VAL A 462 11.65 1.47 -9.79
CA VAL A 462 11.17 0.09 -9.96
C VAL A 462 11.69 -0.85 -8.87
N GLN A 463 12.89 -0.62 -8.34
CA GLN A 463 13.48 -1.44 -7.27
C GLN A 463 12.84 -1.16 -5.90
N VAL A 464 12.32 0.06 -5.72
CA VAL A 464 11.77 0.56 -4.47
C VAL A 464 10.24 0.59 -4.47
N ALA A 465 9.60 0.16 -5.56
CA ALA A 465 8.15 0.10 -5.71
C ALA A 465 7.52 -1.00 -4.83
N THR A 466 6.33 -0.70 -4.31
CA THR A 466 5.54 -1.60 -3.48
C THR A 466 4.20 -1.85 -4.15
N VAL A 467 4.03 -3.06 -4.72
CA VAL A 467 2.80 -3.45 -5.42
C VAL A 467 1.58 -3.25 -4.51
N ASN A 468 0.51 -2.70 -5.08
CA ASN A 468 -0.75 -2.34 -4.43
C ASN A 468 -0.63 -1.37 -3.25
N TRP A 469 0.52 -0.70 -3.08
CA TRP A 469 0.83 0.04 -1.86
C TRP A 469 0.73 -0.83 -0.59
N ASP A 470 1.00 -2.12 -0.73
CA ASP A 470 0.70 -3.13 0.27
C ASP A 470 1.65 -3.08 1.48
N LEU A 471 1.06 -2.99 2.66
CA LEU A 471 1.76 -2.93 3.94
C LEU A 471 2.64 -4.16 4.16
N VAL A 472 2.13 -5.36 3.87
CA VAL A 472 2.83 -6.62 4.13
C VAL A 472 4.03 -6.74 3.20
N TYR A 473 3.91 -6.33 1.94
CA TYR A 473 5.04 -6.28 1.00
C TYR A 473 6.11 -5.29 1.44
N ALA A 474 5.72 -4.11 1.93
CA ALA A 474 6.67 -3.16 2.51
C ALA A 474 7.37 -3.75 3.74
N GLN A 475 6.64 -4.40 4.64
CA GLN A 475 7.19 -5.06 5.82
C GLN A 475 8.21 -6.14 5.44
N VAL A 476 7.83 -7.09 4.58
CA VAL A 476 8.72 -8.18 4.13
C VAL A 476 9.97 -7.64 3.44
N ARG A 477 9.84 -6.60 2.62
CA ARG A 477 11.00 -5.94 2.02
C ARG A 477 11.91 -5.33 3.10
N MET A 478 11.35 -4.61 4.08
CA MET A 478 12.15 -4.02 5.14
C MET A 478 12.84 -5.07 6.02
N GLU A 479 12.17 -6.17 6.37
CA GLU A 479 12.76 -7.30 7.09
C GLU A 479 13.95 -7.89 6.33
N ASN A 480 13.84 -8.01 5.00
CA ASN A 480 14.94 -8.46 4.15
C ASN A 480 16.11 -7.46 4.13
N LEU A 481 15.84 -6.15 4.09
CA LEU A 481 16.88 -5.11 4.18
C LEU A 481 17.59 -5.16 5.54
N ILE A 482 16.82 -5.23 6.63
CA ILE A 482 17.33 -5.38 8.00
C ILE A 482 18.28 -6.57 8.09
N TYR A 483 17.85 -7.74 7.65
CA TYR A 483 18.66 -8.95 7.68
C TYR A 483 19.92 -8.84 6.80
N THR A 484 19.77 -8.36 5.57
CA THR A 484 20.86 -8.35 4.57
C THR A 484 21.95 -7.34 4.91
N TYR A 485 21.57 -6.17 5.40
CA TYR A 485 22.50 -5.07 5.70
C TYR A 485 22.84 -4.97 7.18
N GLY A 486 22.28 -5.85 8.02
CA GLY A 486 22.59 -5.93 9.45
C GLY A 486 22.10 -4.72 10.23
N TYR A 487 20.99 -4.10 9.81
CA TYR A 487 20.41 -2.97 10.52
C TYR A 487 19.91 -3.43 11.89
N SER A 488 20.34 -2.75 12.95
CA SER A 488 19.79 -2.98 14.29
C SER A 488 20.15 -1.84 15.23
N PRO A 489 19.49 -1.71 16.39
CA PRO A 489 19.79 -0.68 17.38
C PRO A 489 21.24 -0.68 17.88
N THR A 490 21.94 -1.81 17.79
CA THR A 490 23.34 -1.98 18.20
C THR A 490 24.27 -2.35 17.05
N GLY A 491 23.77 -2.33 15.81
CA GLY A 491 24.44 -2.82 14.61
C GLY A 491 24.68 -1.70 13.61
N VAL A 492 24.42 -1.99 12.33
CA VAL A 492 24.43 -0.93 11.31
C VAL A 492 23.26 0.00 11.59
N LYS A 493 23.56 1.28 11.81
CA LYS A 493 22.52 2.28 12.06
C LYS A 493 21.79 2.58 10.74
N LEU A 494 20.47 2.53 10.78
CA LEU A 494 19.59 3.10 9.76
C LEU A 494 19.15 4.47 10.26
N ASP A 495 19.33 5.52 9.45
CA ASP A 495 19.05 6.90 9.87
C ASP A 495 17.72 7.41 9.30
N ALA A 496 17.36 6.98 8.09
CA ALA A 496 16.09 7.34 7.48
C ALA A 496 15.51 6.23 6.60
N VAL A 497 14.19 6.21 6.46
CA VAL A 497 13.46 5.49 5.43
C VAL A 497 12.49 6.45 4.78
N MET A 498 12.67 6.71 3.48
CA MET A 498 11.71 7.47 2.70
C MET A 498 10.58 6.51 2.30
N CYS A 499 9.37 6.73 2.83
CA CYS A 499 8.18 5.98 2.45
C CYS A 499 7.19 6.96 1.83
N SER A 500 6.76 6.67 0.59
CA SER A 500 5.87 7.57 -0.14
C SER A 500 4.45 7.66 0.44
N ASN A 501 4.01 6.70 1.28
CA ASN A 501 2.74 6.78 2.00
C ASN A 501 2.74 6.06 3.36
N ASP A 502 1.64 6.23 4.09
CA ASP A 502 1.47 5.66 5.43
C ASP A 502 1.33 4.13 5.44
N SER A 503 0.69 3.51 4.43
CA SER A 503 0.62 2.03 4.34
C SER A 503 2.01 1.39 4.27
N THR A 504 2.88 1.92 3.41
CA THR A 504 4.27 1.46 3.30
C THR A 504 5.07 1.80 4.56
N ALA A 505 4.88 3.00 5.13
CA ALA A 505 5.51 3.40 6.38
C ALA A 505 5.12 2.49 7.57
N GLN A 506 3.86 2.06 7.65
CA GLN A 506 3.39 1.13 8.68
C GLN A 506 4.08 -0.23 8.58
N GLY A 507 4.23 -0.77 7.37
CA GLY A 507 4.95 -2.02 7.14
C GLY A 507 6.43 -1.92 7.55
N VAL A 508 7.10 -0.84 7.14
CA VAL A 508 8.48 -0.54 7.56
C VAL A 508 8.59 -0.40 9.07
N THR A 509 7.65 0.33 9.69
CA THR A 509 7.60 0.54 11.14
C THR A 509 7.49 -0.78 11.88
N GLN A 510 6.58 -1.67 11.44
CA GLN A 510 6.40 -2.98 12.05
C GLN A 510 7.65 -3.85 11.94
N ALA A 511 8.33 -3.85 10.78
CA ALA A 511 9.58 -4.57 10.60
C ALA A 511 10.70 -4.10 11.55
N LEU A 512 10.82 -2.78 11.73
CA LEU A 512 11.82 -2.20 12.64
C LEU A 512 11.51 -2.50 14.11
N LEU A 513 10.24 -2.39 14.52
CA LEU A 513 9.82 -2.78 15.87
C LEU A 513 10.13 -4.25 16.15
N ASN A 514 9.86 -5.14 15.19
CA ASN A 514 10.19 -6.57 15.28
C ASN A 514 11.70 -6.82 15.38
N ALA A 515 12.52 -5.94 14.78
CA ALA A 515 13.98 -5.97 14.86
C ALA A 515 14.55 -5.34 16.15
N GLY A 516 13.68 -4.93 17.09
CA GLY A 516 14.05 -4.42 18.40
C GLY A 516 14.29 -2.91 18.46
N TYR A 517 13.94 -2.17 17.41
CA TYR A 517 13.95 -0.69 17.49
C TYR A 517 12.89 -0.19 18.47
N THR A 518 13.19 0.94 19.10
CA THR A 518 12.32 1.64 20.05
C THR A 518 12.22 3.11 19.65
N ALA A 519 11.28 3.86 20.25
CA ALA A 519 11.09 5.28 19.94
C ALA A 519 12.38 6.12 20.09
N GLU A 520 13.28 5.72 20.99
CA GLU A 520 14.54 6.43 21.26
C GLU A 520 15.61 6.25 20.17
N ASN A 521 15.50 5.20 19.35
CA ASN A 521 16.49 4.88 18.31
C ASN A 521 15.88 4.67 16.93
N PHE A 522 14.61 5.01 16.76
CA PHE A 522 13.87 4.83 15.51
C PHE A 522 14.46 5.72 14.40
N PRO A 523 14.63 5.20 13.16
CA PRO A 523 15.02 6.03 12.03
C PRO A 523 13.94 7.06 11.70
N ILE A 524 14.31 8.10 10.96
CA ILE A 524 13.32 9.02 10.40
C ILE A 524 12.46 8.25 9.40
N ILE A 525 11.14 8.21 9.60
CA ILE A 525 10.20 7.62 8.64
C ILE A 525 9.22 8.67 8.17
N THR A 526 9.17 8.83 6.86
CA THR A 526 8.19 9.69 6.17
C THR A 526 6.93 8.91 5.83
N GLY A 527 5.87 9.62 5.44
CA GLY A 527 4.61 9.02 5.06
C GLY A 527 3.70 10.01 4.35
N GLN A 528 2.46 9.60 4.11
CA GLN A 528 1.42 10.38 3.45
C GLN A 528 0.06 9.79 3.82
N ASP A 529 -0.95 10.66 3.92
CA ASP A 529 -2.38 10.42 4.13
C ASP A 529 -2.86 10.61 5.58
N CYS A 530 -1.92 10.68 6.53
CA CYS A 530 -2.20 10.74 7.97
C CYS A 530 -3.15 9.61 8.42
N ASP A 531 -2.84 8.38 8.03
CA ASP A 531 -3.63 7.22 8.45
C ASP A 531 -3.66 7.10 9.97
N LEU A 532 -4.76 6.60 10.53
CA LEU A 532 -4.96 6.64 11.98
C LEU A 532 -3.85 5.89 12.74
N VAL A 533 -3.38 4.78 12.18
CA VAL A 533 -2.25 4.02 12.73
C VAL A 533 -0.95 4.82 12.64
N SER A 534 -0.70 5.49 11.52
CA SER A 534 0.49 6.34 11.33
C SER A 534 0.49 7.56 12.25
N VAL A 535 -0.67 8.19 12.49
CA VAL A 535 -0.79 9.28 13.48
C VAL A 535 -0.45 8.78 14.88
N LYS A 536 -0.93 7.58 15.26
CA LYS A 536 -0.55 6.94 16.53
C LYS A 536 0.95 6.64 16.59
N ASN A 537 1.56 6.19 15.50
CA ASN A 537 3.00 5.98 15.42
C ASN A 537 3.78 7.30 15.54
N ILE A 538 3.29 8.39 14.95
CA ILE A 538 3.88 9.73 15.08
C ILE A 538 3.86 10.18 16.55
N ILE A 539 2.74 9.99 17.24
CA ILE A 539 2.61 10.30 18.67
C ILE A 539 3.54 9.41 19.51
N ALA A 540 3.70 8.14 19.13
CA ALA A 540 4.55 7.18 19.81
C ALA A 540 6.05 7.33 19.49
N GLY A 541 6.43 8.20 18.55
CA GLY A 541 7.82 8.37 18.10
C GLY A 541 8.34 7.23 17.21
N THR A 542 7.45 6.44 16.62
CA THR A 542 7.76 5.30 15.72
C THR A 542 7.40 5.59 14.26
N GLN A 543 7.01 6.82 13.94
CA GLN A 543 6.98 7.40 12.60
C GLN A 543 7.27 8.90 12.77
N SER A 544 7.96 9.56 11.84
CA SER A 544 8.41 10.94 12.09
C SER A 544 7.46 11.99 11.54
N MET A 545 6.90 11.73 10.37
CA MET A 545 5.94 12.63 9.74
C MET A 545 4.98 11.86 8.83
N SER A 546 3.93 12.54 8.43
CA SER A 546 3.09 12.20 7.28
C SER A 546 2.74 13.49 6.53
N VAL A 547 2.19 13.34 5.33
CA VAL A 547 1.66 14.47 4.56
C VAL A 547 0.15 14.37 4.55
N PHE A 548 -0.50 15.33 5.20
CA PHE A 548 -1.95 15.42 5.28
C PHE A 548 -2.53 15.91 3.96
N LYS A 549 -3.43 15.09 3.42
CA LYS A 549 -4.27 15.41 2.27
C LYS A 549 -5.71 15.33 2.74
N ASP A 550 -6.31 16.49 3.02
CA ASP A 550 -7.68 16.54 3.55
C ASP A 550 -8.68 16.07 2.49
N THR A 551 -9.13 14.81 2.62
CA THR A 551 -10.06 14.19 1.68
C THR A 551 -11.40 14.94 1.58
N ARG A 552 -11.77 15.73 2.60
CA ARG A 552 -12.96 16.59 2.57
C ARG A 552 -12.80 17.76 1.59
N ILE A 553 -11.58 18.33 1.50
CA ILE A 553 -11.29 19.42 0.57
C ILE A 553 -11.32 18.91 -0.87
N LEU A 554 -10.72 17.75 -1.14
CA LEU A 554 -10.75 17.15 -2.48
C LEU A 554 -12.17 16.73 -2.88
N ALA A 555 -12.94 16.12 -1.97
CA ALA A 555 -14.34 15.79 -2.18
C ALA A 555 -15.17 17.04 -2.51
N ALA A 556 -15.03 18.12 -1.72
CA ALA A 556 -15.76 19.38 -1.97
C ALA A 556 -15.41 19.99 -3.33
N GLN A 557 -14.15 19.91 -3.75
CA GLN A 557 -13.72 20.38 -5.06
C GLN A 557 -14.37 19.57 -6.19
N VAL A 558 -14.44 18.25 -6.05
CA VAL A 558 -15.07 17.37 -7.05
C VAL A 558 -16.57 17.60 -7.11
N VAL A 559 -17.22 17.81 -5.97
CA VAL A 559 -18.63 18.21 -5.93
C VAL A 559 -18.85 19.52 -6.70
N ALA A 560 -17.99 20.53 -6.50
CA ALA A 560 -18.06 21.78 -7.25
C ALA A 560 -17.83 21.58 -8.76
N MET A 561 -16.93 20.67 -9.15
CA MET A 561 -16.71 20.34 -10.57
C MET A 561 -17.92 19.66 -11.20
N VAL A 562 -18.48 18.63 -10.54
CA VAL A 562 -19.66 17.90 -11.03
C VAL A 562 -20.87 18.83 -11.10
N ASP A 563 -21.10 19.66 -10.08
CA ASP A 563 -22.15 20.67 -10.08
C ASP A 563 -21.99 21.67 -11.24
N ALA A 564 -20.76 22.08 -11.55
CA ALA A 564 -20.50 22.94 -12.71
C ALA A 564 -20.76 22.22 -14.04
N ILE A 565 -20.35 20.95 -14.17
CA ILE A 565 -20.58 20.12 -15.36
C ILE A 565 -22.09 19.97 -15.63
N LEU A 566 -22.86 19.57 -14.61
CA LEU A 566 -24.28 19.24 -14.75
C LEU A 566 -25.18 20.45 -14.95
N ASN A 567 -24.67 21.65 -14.65
CA ASN A 567 -25.40 22.91 -14.80
C ASN A 567 -24.79 23.83 -15.87
N ASP A 568 -23.99 23.27 -16.79
CA ASP A 568 -23.36 23.99 -17.91
C ASP A 568 -22.59 25.27 -17.48
N ARG A 569 -21.92 25.21 -16.33
CA ARG A 569 -21.08 26.29 -15.78
C ARG A 569 -19.61 26.02 -16.05
N THR A 570 -18.80 27.07 -15.88
CA THR A 570 -17.33 26.93 -15.92
C THR A 570 -16.85 26.05 -14.78
N VAL A 571 -16.15 24.96 -15.13
CA VAL A 571 -15.59 24.03 -14.16
C VAL A 571 -14.34 24.63 -13.51
N PRO A 572 -14.24 24.65 -12.17
CA PRO A 572 -13.09 25.22 -11.48
C PRO A 572 -11.83 24.37 -11.68
N VAL A 573 -10.78 24.97 -12.26
CA VAL A 573 -9.45 24.39 -12.47
C VAL A 573 -8.36 25.43 -12.13
N ASN A 574 -7.19 24.99 -11.69
CA ASN A 574 -6.05 25.85 -11.37
C ASN A 574 -4.75 25.46 -12.12
N ASP A 575 -4.75 24.34 -12.85
CA ASP A 575 -3.66 23.90 -13.72
C ASP A 575 -4.24 23.34 -15.03
N THR A 576 -3.72 23.78 -16.18
CA THR A 576 -4.17 23.28 -17.49
C THR A 576 -3.04 22.72 -18.33
N TRP A 577 -1.82 22.64 -17.80
CA TRP A 577 -0.60 22.42 -18.59
C TRP A 577 0.27 21.27 -18.10
N ASN A 578 0.29 20.99 -16.79
CA ASN A 578 1.29 20.07 -16.23
C ASN A 578 0.86 18.59 -16.24
N TYR A 579 -0.44 18.31 -16.38
CA TYR A 579 -0.97 16.94 -16.34
C TYR A 579 -1.30 16.42 -17.74
N ASN A 580 -0.27 15.98 -18.45
CA ASN A 580 -0.41 15.28 -19.73
C ASN A 580 -0.67 13.79 -19.48
N ASN A 581 -1.77 13.27 -20.02
CA ASN A 581 -2.12 11.86 -19.87
C ASN A 581 -1.68 11.00 -21.08
N ASN A 582 -0.62 11.40 -21.77
CA ASN A 582 -0.12 10.91 -23.07
C ASN A 582 -1.00 11.22 -24.30
N VAL A 583 -2.23 11.70 -24.12
CA VAL A 583 -3.12 12.10 -25.22
C VAL A 583 -3.32 13.60 -25.26
N LYS A 584 -3.58 14.21 -24.10
CA LYS A 584 -3.79 15.65 -23.97
C LYS A 584 -3.42 16.12 -22.56
N ASN A 585 -3.26 17.43 -22.40
CA ASN A 585 -3.22 18.04 -21.08
C ASN A 585 -4.64 18.06 -20.51
N ILE A 586 -4.82 17.53 -19.30
CA ILE A 586 -6.10 17.48 -18.62
C ILE A 586 -6.26 18.76 -17.77
N PRO A 587 -7.35 19.53 -17.93
CA PRO A 587 -7.68 20.60 -17.01
C PRO A 587 -7.83 20.06 -15.58
N SER A 588 -7.04 20.59 -14.67
CA SER A 588 -6.77 20.01 -13.36
C SER A 588 -7.01 21.00 -12.23
N TYR A 589 -7.42 20.50 -11.08
CA TYR A 589 -7.40 21.25 -9.83
C TYR A 589 -6.52 20.54 -8.80
N LEU A 590 -5.51 21.25 -8.30
CA LEU A 590 -4.57 20.77 -7.31
C LEU A 590 -4.90 21.41 -5.96
N CYS A 591 -5.29 20.58 -5.00
CA CYS A 591 -5.38 20.94 -3.60
C CYS A 591 -3.96 20.97 -2.99
N GLU A 592 -3.79 21.79 -1.95
CA GLU A 592 -2.48 21.91 -1.27
C GLU A 592 -2.32 20.81 -0.21
N PRO A 593 -1.24 20.00 -0.27
CA PRO A 593 -0.90 19.08 0.81
C PRO A 593 -0.22 19.81 1.98
N VAL A 594 -0.35 19.28 3.19
CA VAL A 594 0.20 19.89 4.41
C VAL A 594 1.08 18.91 5.16
N LEU A 595 2.27 19.34 5.60
CA LEU A 595 3.14 18.56 6.48
C LEU A 595 2.45 18.31 7.84
N GLY A 596 2.33 17.05 8.26
CA GLY A 596 1.84 16.63 9.56
C GLY A 596 2.93 15.92 10.37
N ASP A 597 3.22 16.38 11.58
CA ASP A 597 4.18 15.78 12.50
C ASP A 597 3.69 15.86 13.95
N ALA A 598 4.52 15.40 14.90
CA ALA A 598 4.19 15.41 16.32
C ALA A 598 3.93 16.84 16.89
N ASN A 599 4.37 17.90 16.20
CA ASN A 599 4.24 19.28 16.66
C ASN A 599 2.91 19.91 16.24
N ASN A 600 2.27 19.41 15.19
CA ASN A 600 1.06 20.04 14.62
C ASN A 600 -0.13 19.09 14.39
N TYR A 601 0.02 17.77 14.60
CA TYR A 601 -1.05 16.80 14.31
C TYR A 601 -2.39 17.13 14.99
N ALA A 602 -2.37 17.65 16.23
CA ALA A 602 -3.61 17.96 16.96
C ALA A 602 -4.40 19.05 16.25
N THR A 603 -3.75 20.16 15.87
CA THR A 603 -4.41 21.23 15.11
C THR A 603 -4.80 20.78 13.71
N LEU A 604 -3.95 19.97 13.07
CA LEU A 604 -4.18 19.53 11.71
C LEU A 604 -5.34 18.53 11.59
N LEU A 605 -5.48 17.63 12.56
CA LEU A 605 -6.36 16.46 12.46
C LEU A 605 -7.52 16.47 13.47
N ILE A 606 -7.31 17.00 14.67
CA ILE A 606 -8.34 17.03 15.74
C ILE A 606 -9.10 18.35 15.69
N ASP A 607 -8.41 19.49 15.78
CA ASP A 607 -9.06 20.81 15.78
C ASP A 607 -9.79 21.07 14.45
N SER A 608 -9.29 20.50 13.35
CA SER A 608 -9.94 20.54 12.04
C SER A 608 -11.16 19.61 11.93
N GLY A 609 -11.35 18.71 12.89
CA GLY A 609 -12.43 17.71 12.90
C GLY A 609 -12.26 16.57 11.89
N TYR A 610 -11.03 16.29 11.43
CA TYR A 610 -10.77 15.16 10.55
C TYR A 610 -10.84 13.83 11.30
N TYR A 611 -10.29 13.80 12.52
CA TYR A 611 -10.44 12.73 13.50
C TYR A 611 -10.95 13.27 14.83
N THR A 612 -11.57 12.41 15.62
CA THR A 612 -11.88 12.68 17.03
C THR A 612 -10.69 12.32 17.92
N GLU A 613 -10.64 12.92 19.12
CA GLU A 613 -9.67 12.53 20.16
C GLU A 613 -9.76 11.03 20.48
N ASP A 614 -10.98 10.50 20.64
CA ASP A 614 -11.21 9.07 20.93
C ASP A 614 -10.61 8.15 19.85
N GLN A 615 -10.69 8.52 18.57
CA GLN A 615 -10.08 7.72 17.50
C GLN A 615 -8.55 7.62 17.66
N ILE A 616 -7.91 8.72 18.05
CA ILE A 616 -6.46 8.85 18.17
C ILE A 616 -5.93 8.28 19.50
N TYR A 617 -6.63 8.50 20.62
CA TYR A 617 -6.14 8.16 21.95
C TYR A 617 -6.75 6.88 22.54
N GLY A 618 -7.89 6.40 22.03
CA GLY A 618 -8.55 5.15 22.47
C GLY A 618 -9.67 5.38 23.47
#